data_AF-A0A7K2DBP0-F1
#
_entry.id   AF-A0A7K2DBP0-F1
#
_cell.length_a   1.000
_cell.length_b   1.000
_cell.length_c   1.000
_cell.angle_alpha   90.00
_cell.angle_beta   90.00
_cell.angle_gamma   90.00
#
_symmetry.space_group_name_H-M   'P 1'
#
loop_
_entity.id
_entity.type
_entity.pdbx_description
1 polymer ?
#
loop_
_entity_poly.entity_id
_entity_poly.type
_entity_poly.pdbx_seq_one_letter_code
_entity_poly.pdbx_strand_id
1 'polypeptide(L)' 'MTGSRIRLRFAKHGKVRFTSHRDVARIWERSLRRAAVPVVYSAGFSPRPKIAFGLALPTGYSSDAEYLD' A
#
# COMPACT_ATOMS: atom_id res chain seq x y z
N MET A 1 -10.86 16.82 9.05
CA MET A 1 -9.58 16.80 8.31
C MET A 1 -9.87 16.42 6.88
N THR A 2 -9.77 17.36 5.95
CA THR A 2 -9.96 17.08 4.52
C THR A 2 -8.66 16.49 3.98
N GLY A 3 -8.63 15.19 3.72
CA GLY A 3 -7.47 14.54 3.10
C GLY A 3 -7.60 14.58 1.58
N SER A 4 -6.53 14.97 0.90
CA SER A 4 -6.44 14.80 -0.56
C SER A 4 -6.25 13.33 -0.89
N ARG A 5 -6.99 12.82 -1.87
CA ARG A 5 -6.76 11.47 -2.41
C ARG A 5 -5.51 11.52 -3.29
N ILE A 6 -4.52 10.67 -3.01
CA ILE A 6 -3.24 10.63 -3.72
C ILE A 6 -3.08 9.24 -4.31
N ARG A 7 -2.69 9.16 -5.58
CA ARG A 7 -2.30 7.90 -6.21
C ARG A 7 -0.79 7.77 -6.22
N LEU A 8 -0.29 6.68 -5.64
CA LEU A 8 1.11 6.30 -5.64
C LEU A 8 1.34 5.19 -6.67
N ARG A 9 2.36 5.36 -7.51
CA ARG A 9 2.86 4.32 -8.41
C ARG A 9 4.12 3.72 -7.80
N PHE A 10 4.22 2.40 -7.77
CA PHE A 10 5.43 1.70 -7.34
C PHE A 10 5.76 0.54 -8.26
N ALA A 11 7.00 0.08 -8.15
CA ALA A 11 7.50 -1.06 -8.91
C ALA A 11 7.83 -2.22 -7.98
N LYS A 12 7.68 -3.45 -8.48
CA LYS A 12 7.94 -4.70 -7.77
C LYS A 12 8.91 -5.52 -8.61
N HIS A 13 10.17 -5.53 -8.21
CA HIS A 13 11.23 -6.26 -8.90
C HIS A 13 12.08 -7.10 -7.93
N GLY A 14 12.89 -8.00 -8.49
CA GLY A 14 13.85 -8.80 -7.72
C GLY A 14 13.16 -9.67 -6.67
N LYS A 15 13.73 -9.74 -5.47
CA LYS A 15 13.23 -10.61 -4.38
C LYS A 15 11.83 -10.22 -3.88
N VAL A 16 11.44 -8.96 -4.04
CA VAL A 16 10.13 -8.47 -3.55
C VAL A 16 8.97 -9.08 -4.34
N ARG A 17 9.18 -9.56 -5.57
CA ARG A 17 8.14 -10.25 -6.37
C ARG A 17 7.49 -11.45 -5.67
N PHE A 18 8.21 -12.06 -4.72
CA PHE A 18 7.75 -13.22 -3.96
C PHE A 18 6.92 -12.87 -2.72
N THR A 19 6.73 -11.58 -2.40
CA THR A 19 5.81 -11.18 -1.32
C THR A 19 4.36 -11.36 -1.76
N SER A 20 3.54 -11.92 -0.87
CA SER A 20 2.09 -11.99 -1.07
C SER A 20 1.48 -10.59 -1.10
N HIS A 21 0.27 -10.44 -1.62
CA HIS A 21 -0.44 -9.15 -1.62
C HIS A 21 -0.63 -8.60 -0.19
N ARG A 22 -0.90 -9.47 0.79
CA ARG A 22 -1.03 -9.07 2.21
C ARG A 22 0.29 -8.55 2.77
N ASP A 23 1.41 -9.15 2.38
CA ASP A 23 2.73 -8.68 2.81
C ASP A 23 3.08 -7.33 2.16
N VAL A 24 2.71 -7.13 0.89
CA VAL A 24 2.82 -5.82 0.23
C VAL A 24 2.03 -4.76 1.00
N ALA A 25 0.79 -5.06 1.40
CA ALA A 25 -0.01 -4.14 2.19
C ALA A 25 0.65 -3.78 3.54
N ARG A 26 1.16 -4.78 4.26
CA ARG A 26 1.91 -4.58 5.52
C ARG A 26 3.20 -3.80 5.33
N ILE A 27 3.91 -4.00 4.22
CA ILE A 27 5.11 -3.23 3.86
C ILE A 27 4.73 -1.76 3.70
N TRP A 28 3.67 -1.45 2.93
CA TRP A 28 3.20 -0.08 2.74
C TRP A 28 2.76 0.59 4.04
N GLU A 29 1.93 -0.08 4.84
CA GLU A 29 1.51 0.44 6.16
C GLU A 29 2.72 0.72 7.08
N ARG A 30 3.72 -0.17 7.07
CA ARG A 30 4.95 0.01 7.83
C ARG A 30 5.79 1.16 7.30
N SER A 31 5.95 1.28 5.99
CA SER A 31 6.72 2.34 5.35
C SER A 31 6.14 3.71 5.62
N LEU A 32 4.81 3.88 5.45
CA LEU A 32 4.12 5.14 5.73
C LEU A 32 4.27 5.55 7.20
N ARG A 33 4.08 4.60 8.12
CA ARG A 33 4.27 4.84 9.55
C ARG A 33 5.71 5.23 9.89
N ARG A 34 6.71 4.53 9.34
CA ARG A 34 8.14 4.82 9.59
C ARG A 34 8.58 6.14 9.00
N ALA A 35 7.98 6.55 7.88
CA ALA A 35 8.23 7.84 7.23
C ALA A 35 7.45 8.99 7.86
N ALA A 36 6.65 8.74 8.92
CA ALA A 36 5.78 9.71 9.56
C ALA A 36 4.84 10.43 8.58
N VAL A 37 4.40 9.73 7.52
CA VAL A 37 3.46 10.27 6.54
C VAL A 37 2.07 10.31 7.18
N PRO A 38 1.39 11.48 7.25
CA PRO A 38 0.03 11.56 7.75
C PRO A 38 -0.94 10.82 6.82
N VAL A 39 -1.69 9.86 7.35
CA VAL A 39 -2.71 9.09 6.61
C VAL A 39 -4.07 9.29 7.28
N VAL A 40 -5.13 9.42 6.48
CA VAL A 40 -6.50 9.50 7.00
C VAL A 40 -6.95 8.12 7.48
N TYR A 41 -7.65 8.05 8.62
CA TYR A 41 -8.18 6.80 9.18
C TYR A 41 -9.70 6.69 8.97
N SER A 42 -10.22 5.46 9.00
CA SER A 42 -11.65 5.20 9.07
C SER A 42 -12.23 5.62 10.43
N ALA A 43 -13.52 5.96 10.46
CA ALA A 43 -14.22 6.44 11.66
C ALA A 43 -15.01 5.34 12.41
N GLY A 44 -14.69 4.07 12.18
CA GLY A 44 -15.37 2.93 12.81
C GLY A 44 -14.76 2.53 14.15
N PHE A 45 -15.34 1.50 14.79
CA PHE A 45 -14.89 0.96 16.09
C PHE A 45 -13.43 0.46 16.10
N SER A 46 -12.90 0.07 14.94
CA SER A 46 -11.48 -0.24 14.73
C SER A 46 -10.94 0.63 13.60
N PRO A 47 -10.35 1.81 13.91
CA PRO A 47 -9.79 2.70 12.91
C PRO A 47 -8.69 2.00 12.10
N ARG A 48 -8.84 2.01 10.79
CA ARG A 48 -7.85 1.50 9.83
C ARG A 48 -7.37 2.64 8.94
N PRO A 49 -6.09 2.67 8.55
CA PRO A 49 -5.63 3.64 7.56
C PRO A 49 -6.46 3.46 6.28
N LYS A 50 -6.94 4.57 5.71
CA LYS A 50 -7.67 4.56 4.44
C LYS A 50 -6.66 4.40 3.32
N ILE A 51 -6.43 3.14 2.96
CA ILE A 51 -5.51 2.73 1.90
C ILE A 51 -6.26 1.74 1.00
N ALA A 52 -6.23 1.96 -0.31
CA ALA A 52 -6.75 1.04 -1.31
C ALA A 52 -5.63 0.57 -2.24
N PHE A 53 -5.50 -0.74 -2.41
CA PHE A 53 -4.54 -1.33 -3.33
C PHE A 53 -5.19 -1.64 -4.67
N GLY A 54 -4.41 -1.54 -5.75
CA GLY A 54 -4.79 -2.07 -7.05
C GLY A 54 -4.90 -3.60 -7.07
N LEU A 55 -5.17 -4.16 -8.25
CA LEU A 55 -5.26 -5.61 -8.42
C LEU A 55 -3.94 -6.29 -8.05
N ALA A 56 -4.06 -7.37 -7.29
CA ALA A 56 -2.92 -8.17 -6.89
C ALA A 56 -2.30 -8.91 -8.09
N LEU A 57 -0.97 -8.86 -8.20
CA LEU A 57 -0.23 -9.74 -9.09
C LEU A 57 -0.07 -11.13 -8.46
N PRO A 58 -0.06 -12.21 -9.27
CA PRO A 58 0.32 -13.53 -8.77
C PRO A 58 1.73 -13.51 -8.15
N THR A 59 1.94 -14.33 -7.13
CA THR A 59 3.25 -14.45 -6.48
C THR A 59 4.32 -14.83 -7.50
N GLY A 60 5.46 -14.13 -7.49
CA GLY A 60 6.56 -14.37 -8.42
C GLY A 60 6.60 -13.42 -9.62
N TYR A 61 5.52 -12.66 -9.88
CA TYR A 61 5.45 -11.69 -10.96
C TYR A 61 6.09 -10.36 -10.57
N SER A 62 6.80 -9.77 -11.53
CA SER A 62 7.38 -8.44 -11.44
C SER A 62 6.52 -7.43 -12.19
N SER A 63 6.53 -6.17 -11.78
CA SER A 63 5.82 -5.08 -12.46
C SER A 63 6.53 -3.73 -12.27
N ASP A 64 6.50 -2.89 -13.30
CA ASP A 64 6.98 -1.51 -13.26
C ASP A 64 5.93 -0.53 -12.69
N ALA A 65 4.66 -0.95 -12.63
CA ALA A 65 3.54 -0.09 -12.30
C ALA A 65 2.45 -0.85 -11.55
N GLU A 66 2.53 -0.82 -10.22
CA GLU A 66 1.44 -1.11 -9.31
C GLU A 66 0.96 0.20 -8.66
N TYR A 67 -0.30 0.22 -8.21
CA TYR A 67 -0.96 1.43 -7.73
C TYR A 67 -1.58 1.26 -6.35
N LEU A 68 -1.55 2.36 -5.61
CA LEU A 68 -1.99 2.52 -4.22
C LEU A 68 -2.70 3.88 -4.14
N ASP A 69 -3.89 3.93 -3.53
CA ASP A 69 -4.68 5.14 -3.27
C ASP A 69 -4.96 5.35 -1.78
#